data_AF-A0A929WEY2-F1
#
_entry.id   AF-A0A929WEY2-F1
#
_cell.length_a   1.000
_cell.length_b   1.000
_cell.length_c   1.000
_cell.angle_alpha   90.00
_cell.angle_beta   90.00
_cell.angle_gamma   90.00
#
_symmetry.space_group_name_H-M   'P 1'
#
loop_
_entity.id
_entity.type
_entity.pdbx_description
1 polymer ?
#
loop_
_entity_poly.entity_id
_entity_poly.type
_entity_poly.pdbx_seq_one_letter_code
_entity_poly.pdbx_strand_id
1 'polypeptide(L)'
;MIHYLRYCCAMLFALFSFLLATPLSAQAQTREAYVSQSADKTTLTFYYDALRATRTGTTWGIGEMQQERERTYQQERERTYPAWAGTWKVINNTTTRVVFDASFRDFRPTTTAAWFYHCKALTKIEGLEYLNTAEVKDMRGMFAACEALTSLDLKSFNTQNVTDMGFMFAACEALTSIDLRNFDTRNVTD
;
A
#
# COMPACT_ATOMS: atom_id res chain seq x y z
N MET A 1 74.34 15.80 -22.00
CA MET A 1 72.96 15.27 -21.81
C MET A 1 72.65 15.35 -20.32
N ILE A 2 72.10 16.43 -19.74
CA ILE A 2 70.74 17.00 -19.94
C ILE A 2 69.72 15.85 -19.73
N HIS A 3 68.79 15.77 -18.77
CA HIS A 3 68.16 16.68 -17.79
C HIS A 3 67.17 15.87 -16.88
N TYR A 4 66.76 16.43 -15.71
CA TYR A 4 65.55 16.17 -14.88
C TYR A 4 65.37 14.76 -14.26
N LEU A 5 65.32 14.49 -12.94
CA LEU A 5 64.65 15.09 -11.77
C LEU A 5 63.18 15.52 -11.99
N ARG A 6 62.28 14.80 -11.27
CA ARG A 6 60.85 15.06 -11.01
C ARG A 6 59.90 14.82 -12.19
N TYR A 7 58.98 13.86 -12.05
CA TYR A 7 57.52 14.09 -12.10
C TYR A 7 56.77 12.79 -11.75
N CYS A 8 56.16 12.82 -10.54
CA CYS A 8 54.84 12.28 -10.20
C CYS A 8 54.62 10.75 -10.16
N CYS A 9 54.31 10.17 -8.99
CA CYS A 9 52.97 10.27 -8.37
C CYS A 9 51.84 10.19 -9.39
N ALA A 10 51.65 9.03 -10.02
CA ALA A 10 50.33 8.57 -10.46
C ALA A 10 50.47 7.21 -11.16
N MET A 11 50.17 6.14 -10.43
CA MET A 11 49.27 5.05 -10.85
C MET A 11 49.07 4.22 -9.58
N LEU A 12 48.46 4.83 -8.55
CA LEU A 12 47.02 4.67 -8.31
C LEU A 12 46.60 3.20 -8.39
N PHE A 13 46.56 2.57 -7.22
CA PHE A 13 45.48 1.69 -6.80
C PHE A 13 44.82 0.88 -7.92
N ALA A 14 45.56 -0.08 -8.46
CA ALA A 14 44.94 -1.17 -9.21
C ALA A 14 45.33 -2.46 -8.51
N LEU A 15 44.30 -3.24 -8.17
CA LEU A 15 44.37 -4.62 -7.69
C LEU A 15 44.62 -4.75 -6.19
N PHE A 16 43.59 -4.48 -5.39
CA PHE A 16 43.08 -5.41 -4.35
C PHE A 16 41.93 -4.75 -3.58
N SER A 17 40.84 -4.45 -4.29
CA SER A 17 39.52 -4.23 -3.70
C SER A 17 38.50 -5.14 -4.38
N PHE A 18 38.87 -6.42 -4.52
CA PHE A 18 37.92 -7.52 -4.60
C PHE A 18 37.70 -8.05 -3.17
N LEU A 19 37.27 -7.17 -2.26
CA LEU A 19 36.75 -7.58 -0.97
C LEU A 19 35.23 -7.39 -1.00
N LEU A 20 34.54 -8.53 -1.06
CA LEU A 20 33.15 -8.73 -0.64
C LEU A 20 32.08 -8.02 -1.51
N ALA A 21 32.04 -8.34 -2.80
CA ALA A 21 30.72 -8.59 -3.37
C ALA A 21 30.26 -9.94 -2.78
N THR A 22 29.53 -9.89 -1.67
CA THR A 22 28.73 -11.05 -1.26
C THR A 22 27.90 -11.46 -2.47
N PRO A 23 27.87 -12.75 -2.84
CA PRO A 23 27.02 -13.17 -3.94
C PRO A 23 25.59 -12.79 -3.54
N LEU A 24 24.94 -11.95 -4.34
CA LEU A 24 23.57 -11.49 -4.13
C LEU A 24 22.58 -12.67 -3.94
N SER A 25 23.00 -13.90 -4.29
CA SER A 25 22.29 -15.14 -4.04
C SER A 25 22.20 -15.58 -2.56
N ALA A 26 22.87 -14.91 -1.62
CA ALA A 26 22.89 -15.30 -0.19
C ALA A 26 22.20 -14.33 0.77
N GLN A 27 21.72 -13.17 0.31
CA GLN A 27 20.87 -12.32 1.12
C GLN A 27 19.42 -12.81 0.91
N ALA A 28 18.92 -13.65 1.81
CA ALA A 28 17.50 -13.95 1.88
C ALA A 28 16.77 -12.65 2.21
N GLN A 29 16.46 -11.86 1.19
CA GLN A 29 15.83 -10.56 1.38
C GLN A 29 14.42 -10.85 1.87
N THR A 30 14.15 -10.42 3.11
CA THR A 30 12.90 -10.68 3.81
C THR A 30 11.77 -10.04 3.01
N ARG A 31 10.75 -10.84 2.67
CA ARG A 31 9.54 -10.28 2.04
C ARG A 31 8.90 -9.29 2.99
N GLU A 32 8.47 -8.17 2.45
CA GLU A 32 7.66 -7.20 3.16
C GLU A 32 6.41 -6.90 2.36
N ALA A 33 5.33 -6.53 3.05
CA ALA A 33 4.10 -6.09 2.41
C ALA A 33 4.12 -4.57 2.30
N TYR A 34 3.84 -4.06 1.11
CA TYR A 34 3.93 -2.64 0.83
C TYR A 34 3.04 -2.23 -0.35
N VAL A 35 2.81 -0.93 -0.44
CA VAL A 35 2.10 -0.27 -1.54
C VAL A 35 3.12 0.54 -2.34
N SER A 36 3.08 0.44 -3.66
CA SER A 36 3.88 1.24 -4.59
C SER A 36 2.96 2.12 -5.42
N GLN A 37 3.28 3.41 -5.54
CA GLN A 37 2.59 4.34 -6.42
C GLN A 37 3.38 4.55 -7.71
N SER A 38 2.69 4.45 -8.84
CA SER A 38 3.27 4.76 -10.15
C SER A 38 3.74 6.21 -10.24
N ALA A 39 4.73 6.49 -11.10
CA ALA A 39 5.30 7.84 -11.23
C ALA A 39 4.26 8.92 -11.62
N ASP A 40 3.20 8.55 -12.34
CA ASP A 40 2.07 9.41 -12.70
C ASP A 40 0.99 9.50 -11.60
N LYS A 41 1.16 8.81 -10.48
CA LYS A 41 0.28 8.75 -9.30
C LYS A 41 -1.10 8.12 -9.53
N THR A 42 -1.33 7.55 -10.70
CA THR A 42 -2.64 7.01 -11.09
C THR A 42 -2.88 5.59 -10.59
N THR A 43 -1.81 4.83 -10.36
CA THR A 43 -1.88 3.43 -9.95
C THR A 43 -1.24 3.22 -8.57
N LEU A 44 -1.97 2.57 -7.67
CA LEU A 44 -1.40 1.93 -6.49
C LEU A 44 -1.28 0.43 -6.74
N THR A 45 -0.16 -0.18 -6.37
CA THR A 45 0.00 -1.64 -6.43
C THR A 45 0.49 -2.21 -5.11
N PHE A 46 -0.20 -3.23 -4.63
CA PHE A 46 0.08 -3.94 -3.39
C PHE A 46 0.95 -5.16 -3.70
N TYR A 47 2.07 -5.28 -2.99
CA TYR A 47 3.04 -6.35 -3.17
C TYR A 47 3.39 -7.00 -1.84
N TYR A 48 3.76 -8.28 -1.91
CA TYR A 48 4.36 -9.00 -0.78
C TYR A 48 5.58 -9.78 -1.28
N ASP A 49 6.67 -9.05 -1.47
CA ASP A 49 7.90 -9.54 -2.07
C ASP A 49 9.11 -8.85 -1.42
N ALA A 50 10.31 -9.14 -1.92
CA ALA A 50 11.56 -8.60 -1.41
C ALA A 50 12.09 -7.40 -2.24
N LEU A 51 11.27 -6.85 -3.14
CA LEU A 51 11.67 -5.88 -4.17
C LEU A 51 11.35 -4.43 -3.81
N ARG A 52 10.78 -4.14 -2.63
CA ARG A 52 10.40 -2.76 -2.26
C ARG A 52 11.59 -1.79 -2.42
N ALA A 53 12.76 -2.17 -1.93
CA ALA A 53 13.96 -1.34 -1.96
C ALA A 53 14.51 -1.06 -3.37
N THR A 54 14.13 -1.86 -4.37
CA THR A 54 14.58 -1.70 -5.76
C THR A 54 13.53 -1.06 -6.66
N ARG A 55 12.30 -0.84 -6.17
CA ARG A 55 11.25 -0.16 -6.93
C ARG A 55 11.49 1.33 -7.01
N THR A 56 11.17 1.89 -8.17
CA THR A 56 11.16 3.32 -8.39
C THR A 56 9.82 3.93 -7.97
N GLY A 57 9.82 5.23 -7.66
CA GLY A 57 8.63 5.94 -7.20
C GLY A 57 8.43 5.88 -5.69
N THR A 58 7.24 6.26 -5.24
CA THR A 58 6.90 6.28 -3.82
C THR A 58 6.40 4.91 -3.38
N THR A 59 6.91 4.42 -2.24
CA THR A 59 6.43 3.19 -1.62
C THR A 59 6.17 3.41 -0.14
N TRP A 60 5.17 2.72 0.40
CA TRP A 60 4.81 2.73 1.83
C TRP A 60 4.72 1.31 2.34
N GLY A 61 5.18 1.06 3.56
CA GLY A 61 4.94 -0.23 4.21
C GLY A 61 3.45 -0.42 4.42
N ILE A 62 2.95 -1.65 4.42
CA ILE A 62 1.50 -1.88 4.58
C ILE A 62 0.96 -1.41 5.94
N GLY A 63 1.83 -1.26 6.94
CA GLY A 63 1.50 -0.70 8.26
C GLY A 63 1.89 0.77 8.42
N GLU A 64 2.36 1.44 7.36
CA GLU A 64 2.77 2.84 7.41
C GLU A 64 1.54 3.75 7.40
N MET A 65 1.48 4.67 8.36
CA MET A 65 0.32 5.50 8.63
C MET A 65 0.67 6.99 8.54
N GLN A 66 -0.29 7.79 8.13
CA GLN A 66 -0.29 9.25 8.25
C GLN A 66 -1.25 9.69 9.36
N GLN A 67 -0.95 10.82 10.01
CA GLN A 67 -1.77 11.42 11.05
C GLN A 67 -2.45 12.67 10.54
N GLU A 68 -3.72 12.82 10.91
CA GLU A 68 -4.49 14.02 10.66
C GLU A 68 -5.11 14.52 11.96
N ARG A 69 -4.73 15.75 12.35
CA ARG A 69 -5.34 16.43 13.48
C ARG A 69 -6.60 17.14 13.05
N GLU A 70 -7.73 16.80 13.63
CA GLU A 70 -9.01 17.48 13.43
C GLU A 70 -9.31 18.33 14.67
N ARG A 71 -9.39 19.65 14.46
CA ARG A 71 -9.74 20.62 15.51
C ARG A 71 -11.16 21.09 15.27
N THR A 72 -12.04 20.81 16.21
CA THR A 72 -13.36 21.44 16.33
C THR A 72 -13.34 22.45 17.48
N TYR A 73 -14.41 23.24 17.62
CA TYR A 73 -14.54 24.20 18.73
C TYR A 73 -14.48 23.54 20.13
N GLN A 74 -14.80 22.24 20.22
CA GLN A 74 -14.96 21.53 21.49
C GLN A 74 -13.93 20.41 21.70
N GLN A 75 -13.28 19.92 20.64
CA GLN A 75 -12.36 18.80 20.74
C GLN A 75 -11.29 18.82 19.65
N GLU A 76 -10.06 18.48 20.05
CA GLU A 76 -9.01 18.01 19.15
C GLU A 76 -9.02 16.49 19.14
N ARG A 77 -9.17 15.89 17.95
CA ARG A 77 -9.02 14.45 17.76
C ARG A 77 -7.95 14.21 16.70
N GLU A 78 -7.09 13.25 17.00
CA GLU A 78 -6.09 12.78 16.05
C GLU A 78 -6.61 11.49 15.43
N ARG A 79 -6.67 11.46 14.10
CA ARG A 79 -7.04 10.28 13.33
C ARG A 79 -5.81 9.80 12.56
N THR A 80 -5.71 8.49 12.39
CA THR A 80 -4.69 7.86 11.56
C THR A 80 -5.33 7.24 10.33
N TYR A 81 -4.61 7.30 9.21
CA TYR A 81 -4.99 6.69 7.94
C TYR A 81 -3.77 5.99 7.35
N PRO A 82 -3.95 4.98 6.49
CA PRO A 82 -2.85 4.44 5.71
C PRO A 82 -2.13 5.54 4.93
N ALA A 83 -0.80 5.51 4.90
CA ALA A 83 0.01 6.60 4.34
C ALA A 83 -0.22 6.82 2.83
N TRP A 84 -0.75 5.81 2.13
CA TRP A 84 -1.09 5.87 0.71
C TRP A 84 -2.54 6.31 0.42
N ALA A 85 -3.42 6.28 1.43
CA ALA A 85 -4.84 6.59 1.27
C ALA A 85 -5.10 8.10 1.29
N GLY A 86 -6.29 8.51 0.84
CA GLY A 86 -6.78 9.85 1.13
C GLY A 86 -7.19 9.99 2.59
N THR A 87 -7.40 11.24 3.00
CA THR A 87 -7.93 11.60 4.32
C THR A 87 -9.14 12.53 4.15
N TRP A 88 -9.78 12.89 5.26
CA TRP A 88 -10.87 13.86 5.22
C TRP A 88 -10.42 15.24 4.73
N LYS A 89 -9.20 15.68 5.08
CA LYS A 89 -8.67 16.98 4.61
C LYS A 89 -7.88 16.90 3.30
N VAL A 90 -7.23 15.77 3.05
CA VAL A 90 -6.36 15.57 1.89
C VAL A 90 -6.93 14.43 1.05
N ILE A 91 -7.81 14.79 0.14
CA ILE A 91 -8.51 13.85 -0.74
C ILE A 91 -7.53 13.30 -1.80
N ASN A 92 -7.59 11.99 -2.07
CA ASN A 92 -6.89 11.39 -3.21
C ASN A 92 -7.76 11.47 -4.47
N ASN A 93 -7.48 12.47 -5.31
CA ASN A 93 -8.15 12.70 -6.60
C ASN A 93 -7.36 12.18 -7.82
N THR A 94 -6.24 11.47 -7.61
CA THR A 94 -5.36 11.07 -8.72
C THR A 94 -5.31 9.56 -8.94
N THR A 95 -5.46 8.75 -7.90
CA THR A 95 -5.45 7.29 -8.02
C THR A 95 -6.74 6.82 -8.69
N THR A 96 -6.62 6.35 -9.93
CA THR A 96 -7.72 5.83 -10.73
C THR A 96 -7.78 4.31 -10.75
N ARG A 97 -6.64 3.65 -10.44
CA ARG A 97 -6.50 2.21 -10.47
C ARG A 97 -5.75 1.67 -9.25
N VAL A 98 -6.24 0.57 -8.69
CA VAL A 98 -5.54 -0.24 -7.70
C VAL A 98 -5.28 -1.63 -8.28
N VAL A 99 -4.11 -2.18 -7.97
CA VAL A 99 -3.72 -3.54 -8.35
C VAL A 99 -3.24 -4.29 -7.11
N PHE A 100 -3.77 -5.46 -6.85
CA PHE A 100 -3.17 -6.44 -5.96
C PHE A 100 -2.33 -7.38 -6.82
N ASP A 101 -1.02 -7.35 -6.64
CA ASP A 101 -0.13 -8.26 -7.35
C ASP A 101 -0.29 -9.69 -6.83
N ALA A 102 -0.03 -10.69 -7.68
CA ALA A 102 -0.15 -12.09 -7.30
C ALA A 102 0.72 -12.47 -6.09
N SER A 103 1.84 -11.76 -5.85
CA SER A 103 2.68 -11.91 -4.66
C SER A 103 1.92 -11.64 -3.36
N PHE A 104 0.90 -10.78 -3.37
CA PHE A 104 0.14 -10.38 -2.19
C PHE A 104 -0.72 -11.51 -1.59
N ARG A 105 -0.97 -12.59 -2.34
CA ARG A 105 -1.85 -13.70 -1.94
C ARG A 105 -1.51 -14.35 -0.61
N ASP A 106 -0.24 -14.30 -0.20
CA ASP A 106 0.26 -14.93 1.02
C ASP A 106 0.33 -13.96 2.20
N PHE A 107 0.15 -12.65 1.95
CA PHE A 107 0.02 -11.69 3.04
C PHE A 107 -1.33 -11.85 3.73
N ARG A 108 -1.35 -11.68 5.06
CA ARG A 108 -2.54 -11.80 5.91
C ARG A 108 -2.71 -10.50 6.70
N PRO A 109 -3.34 -9.46 6.11
CA PRO A 109 -3.66 -8.26 6.86
C PRO A 109 -4.60 -8.60 8.02
N THR A 110 -4.36 -7.97 9.17
CA THR A 110 -5.29 -8.01 10.31
C THR A 110 -6.31 -6.88 10.28
N THR A 111 -6.08 -5.87 9.43
CA THR A 111 -6.97 -4.74 9.17
C THR A 111 -6.85 -4.31 7.71
N THR A 112 -7.98 -3.92 7.10
CA THR A 112 -8.03 -3.20 5.83
C THR A 112 -8.68 -1.82 5.99
N ALA A 113 -8.76 -1.35 7.24
CA ALA A 113 -9.40 -0.10 7.58
C ALA A 113 -8.80 1.06 6.79
N ALA A 114 -9.67 1.84 6.15
CA ALA A 114 -9.33 3.01 5.37
C ALA A 114 -8.32 2.81 4.21
N TRP A 115 -8.08 1.58 3.74
CA TRP A 115 -7.09 1.32 2.68
C TRP A 115 -7.33 2.10 1.38
N PHE A 116 -8.59 2.45 1.07
CA PHE A 116 -8.96 3.29 -0.07
C PHE A 116 -9.83 4.48 0.34
N TYR A 117 -9.69 4.94 1.59
CA TYR A 117 -10.45 6.08 2.10
C TYR A 117 -10.21 7.34 1.26
N HIS A 118 -11.27 8.02 0.85
CA HIS A 118 -11.22 9.22 -0.02
C HIS A 118 -10.38 9.08 -1.29
N CYS A 119 -10.28 7.88 -1.86
CA CYS A 119 -9.78 7.68 -3.23
C CYS A 119 -10.88 8.02 -4.25
N LYS A 120 -11.26 9.30 -4.34
CA LYS A 120 -12.43 9.75 -5.12
C LYS A 120 -12.37 9.40 -6.60
N ALA A 121 -11.18 9.40 -7.19
CA ALA A 121 -10.98 9.11 -8.61
C ALA A 121 -10.86 7.60 -8.92
N LEU A 122 -10.91 6.72 -7.92
CA LEU A 122 -10.72 5.29 -8.09
C LEU A 122 -11.88 4.69 -8.88
N THR A 123 -11.59 4.15 -10.06
CA THR A 123 -12.62 3.54 -10.94
C THR A 123 -12.47 2.03 -11.03
N LYS A 124 -11.29 1.49 -10.74
CA LYS A 124 -10.96 0.08 -10.98
C LYS A 124 -10.02 -0.49 -9.92
N ILE A 125 -10.34 -1.70 -9.45
CA ILE A 125 -9.49 -2.51 -8.60
C ILE A 125 -9.28 -3.87 -9.27
N GLU A 126 -8.03 -4.26 -9.45
CA GLU A 126 -7.62 -5.51 -10.09
C GLU A 126 -6.96 -6.43 -9.05
N GLY A 127 -7.19 -7.74 -9.15
CA GLY A 127 -6.51 -8.72 -8.30
C GLY A 127 -7.07 -8.89 -6.89
N LEU A 128 -8.33 -8.50 -6.62
CA LEU A 128 -8.94 -8.66 -5.28
C LEU A 128 -8.96 -10.12 -4.80
N GLU A 129 -8.85 -11.11 -5.70
CA GLU A 129 -8.62 -12.51 -5.36
C GLU A 129 -7.29 -12.79 -4.65
N TYR A 130 -6.32 -11.87 -4.73
CA TYR A 130 -5.03 -11.92 -4.03
C TYR A 130 -5.04 -11.15 -2.71
N LEU A 131 -6.14 -10.49 -2.35
CA LEU A 131 -6.32 -9.94 -1.01
C LEU A 131 -6.91 -11.03 -0.09
N ASN A 132 -6.07 -11.64 0.73
CA ASN A 132 -6.55 -12.63 1.71
C ASN A 132 -7.12 -11.92 2.95
N THR A 133 -8.44 -11.94 3.12
CA THR A 133 -9.10 -11.28 4.26
C THR A 133 -9.37 -12.21 5.45
N ALA A 134 -8.88 -13.45 5.45
CA ALA A 134 -9.25 -14.45 6.45
C ALA A 134 -8.87 -14.08 7.90
N GLU A 135 -7.89 -13.18 8.09
CA GLU A 135 -7.44 -12.71 9.40
C GLU A 135 -7.85 -11.27 9.70
N VAL A 136 -8.58 -10.62 8.79
CA VAL A 136 -9.01 -9.23 8.96
C VAL A 136 -10.08 -9.15 10.04
N LYS A 137 -9.87 -8.24 11.00
CA LYS A 137 -10.84 -7.92 12.08
C LYS A 137 -11.56 -6.61 11.85
N ASP A 138 -10.92 -5.68 11.14
CA ASP A 138 -11.40 -4.31 10.93
C ASP A 138 -11.37 -3.95 9.44
N MET A 139 -12.56 -3.72 8.87
CA MET A 139 -12.77 -3.30 7.48
C MET A 139 -13.37 -1.88 7.39
N ARG A 140 -13.30 -1.09 8.48
CA ARG A 140 -13.92 0.23 8.51
C ARG A 140 -13.47 1.13 7.37
N GLY A 141 -14.45 1.72 6.70
CA GLY A 141 -14.21 2.70 5.65
C GLY A 141 -13.25 2.24 4.55
N MET A 142 -13.09 0.93 4.34
CA MET A 142 -12.12 0.38 3.38
C MET A 142 -12.26 1.01 1.99
N PHE A 143 -13.50 1.27 1.54
CA PHE A 143 -13.81 1.93 0.27
C PHE A 143 -14.52 3.27 0.45
N ALA A 144 -14.60 3.82 1.67
CA ALA A 144 -15.41 5.01 1.90
C ALA A 144 -14.92 6.21 1.07
N ALA A 145 -15.88 6.93 0.49
CA ALA A 145 -15.69 8.05 -0.43
C ALA A 145 -14.87 7.71 -1.71
N CYS A 146 -14.93 6.46 -2.16
CA CYS A 146 -14.55 6.07 -3.52
C CYS A 146 -15.69 6.45 -4.50
N GLU A 147 -15.91 7.74 -4.72
CA GLU A 147 -17.07 8.28 -5.44
C GLU A 147 -17.17 7.79 -6.90
N ALA A 148 -16.04 7.58 -7.59
CA ALA A 148 -16.00 7.11 -8.98
C ALA A 148 -16.02 5.58 -9.16
N LEU A 149 -16.03 4.80 -8.07
CA LEU A 149 -15.93 3.34 -8.14
C LEU A 149 -17.28 2.73 -8.54
N THR A 150 -17.32 2.06 -9.69
CA THR A 150 -18.59 1.57 -10.27
C THR A 150 -18.90 0.11 -9.94
N SER A 151 -17.89 -0.69 -9.62
CA SER A 151 -18.04 -2.13 -9.35
C SER A 151 -16.92 -2.67 -8.46
N LEU A 152 -17.24 -3.74 -7.74
CA LEU A 152 -16.34 -4.50 -6.88
C LEU A 152 -16.66 -5.99 -7.02
N ASP A 153 -15.65 -6.82 -7.30
CA ASP A 153 -15.78 -8.28 -7.17
C ASP A 153 -15.19 -8.70 -5.81
N LEU A 154 -16.07 -9.03 -4.86
CA LEU A 154 -15.72 -9.37 -3.48
C LEU A 154 -15.85 -10.87 -3.20
N LYS A 155 -15.93 -11.73 -4.22
CA LYS A 155 -16.17 -13.17 -4.02
C LYS A 155 -15.10 -13.86 -3.18
N SER A 156 -13.86 -13.36 -3.19
CA SER A 156 -12.73 -13.89 -2.42
C SER A 156 -12.73 -13.47 -0.95
N PHE A 157 -13.60 -12.54 -0.54
CA PHE A 157 -13.60 -12.03 0.82
C PHE A 157 -14.14 -13.10 1.77
N ASN A 158 -13.33 -13.43 2.77
CA ASN A 158 -13.73 -14.13 3.96
C ASN A 158 -13.87 -13.11 5.10
N THR A 159 -15.09 -12.89 5.58
CA THR A 159 -15.39 -11.92 6.64
C THR A 159 -15.74 -12.55 7.98
N GLN A 160 -15.53 -13.86 8.15
CA GLN A 160 -15.94 -14.59 9.35
C GLN A 160 -15.32 -14.04 10.65
N ASN A 161 -14.16 -13.39 10.57
CA ASN A 161 -13.42 -12.85 11.72
C ASN A 161 -13.57 -11.33 11.87
N VAL A 162 -14.33 -10.69 10.98
CA VAL A 162 -14.49 -9.23 10.99
C VAL A 162 -15.46 -8.83 12.09
N THR A 163 -15.02 -7.92 12.95
CA THR A 163 -15.82 -7.37 14.05
C THR A 163 -16.31 -5.96 13.77
N ASP A 164 -15.67 -5.25 12.82
CA ASP A 164 -16.05 -3.88 12.46
C ASP A 164 -16.05 -3.68 10.94
N MET A 165 -17.21 -3.31 10.40
CA MET A 165 -17.43 -2.98 8.98
C MET A 165 -17.97 -1.55 8.81
N GLY A 166 -17.87 -0.71 9.84
CA GLY A 166 -18.44 0.63 9.86
C GLY A 166 -18.01 1.45 8.65
N PHE A 167 -18.98 2.08 7.98
CA PHE A 167 -18.75 2.95 6.82
C PHE A 167 -18.03 2.30 5.63
N MET A 168 -17.91 0.97 5.53
CA MET A 168 -17.09 0.30 4.50
C MET A 168 -17.32 0.81 3.06
N PHE A 169 -18.58 1.11 2.71
CA PHE A 169 -18.99 1.65 1.40
C PHE A 169 -19.63 3.05 1.47
N ALA A 170 -19.42 3.79 2.57
CA ALA A 170 -20.02 5.10 2.74
C ALA A 170 -19.57 6.06 1.61
N ALA A 171 -20.50 6.86 1.07
CA ALA A 171 -20.22 7.82 -0.01
C ALA A 171 -19.58 7.21 -1.28
N CYS A 172 -19.81 5.93 -1.58
CA CYS A 172 -19.48 5.33 -2.89
C CYS A 172 -20.58 5.64 -3.91
N GLU A 173 -20.64 6.88 -4.41
CA GLU A 173 -21.78 7.38 -5.20
C GLU A 173 -22.03 6.60 -6.51
N ALA A 174 -20.96 6.20 -7.22
CA ALA A 174 -21.09 5.42 -8.46
C ALA A 174 -21.33 3.92 -8.25
N LEU A 175 -21.19 3.40 -7.02
CA LEU A 175 -21.34 1.99 -6.70
C LEU A 175 -22.83 1.66 -6.47
N THR A 176 -23.55 1.45 -7.55
CA THR A 176 -25.02 1.25 -7.53
C THR A 176 -25.46 -0.17 -7.18
N SER A 177 -24.56 -1.16 -7.26
CA SER A 177 -24.83 -2.55 -6.93
C SER A 177 -23.58 -3.24 -6.39
N ILE A 178 -23.78 -4.18 -5.46
CA ILE A 178 -22.71 -4.96 -4.84
C ILE A 178 -23.24 -6.35 -4.45
N ASP A 179 -22.47 -7.40 -4.76
CA ASP A 179 -22.77 -8.76 -4.34
C ASP A 179 -22.07 -9.07 -3.01
N LEU A 180 -22.86 -9.28 -1.96
CA LEU A 180 -22.40 -9.56 -0.60
C LEU A 180 -22.75 -10.97 -0.12
N ARG A 181 -23.08 -11.90 -1.03
CA ARG A 181 -23.52 -13.26 -0.64
C ARG A 181 -22.53 -14.04 0.22
N ASN A 182 -21.23 -13.73 0.12
CA ASN A 182 -20.17 -14.39 0.89
C ASN A 182 -19.85 -13.68 2.21
N PHE A 183 -20.51 -12.57 2.54
CA PHE A 183 -20.27 -11.85 3.77
C PHE A 183 -20.94 -12.55 4.94
N ASP A 184 -20.12 -12.95 5.92
CA ASP A 184 -20.54 -13.33 7.26
C ASP A 184 -20.42 -12.11 8.18
N THR A 185 -21.54 -11.67 8.75
CA THR A 185 -21.63 -10.51 9.65
C THR A 185 -21.91 -10.90 11.10
N ARG A 186 -21.85 -12.19 11.46
CA ARG A 186 -22.23 -12.67 12.80
C ARG A 186 -21.40 -12.10 13.95
N ASN A 187 -20.18 -11.67 13.65
CA ASN A 187 -19.23 -11.14 14.63
C ASN A 187 -19.15 -9.60 14.59
N VAL A 188 -19.90 -8.94 13.69
CA VAL A 188 -19.91 -7.48 13.58
C VAL A 188 -20.73 -6.89 14.72
N THR A 189 -20.19 -5.86 15.37
CA THR A 189 -20.83 -5.16 16.49
C THR A 189 -20.98 -3.67 16.20
N ASP A 190 -22.00 -3.04 16.81
CA ASP A 190 -22.27 -1.59 16.73
C ASP A 190 -21.31 -0.73 17.59
#